data_AF-A0A972J6I4-F1
#
_entry.id   AF-A0A972J6I4-F1
#
_cell.length_a   1.000
_cell.length_b   1.000
_cell.length_c   1.000
_cell.angle_alpha   90.00
_cell.angle_beta   90.00
_cell.angle_gamma   90.00
#
_symmetry.space_group_name_H-M   'P 1'
#
loop_
_entity.id
_entity.type
_entity.pdbx_description
1 polymer ?
#
loop_
_entity_poly.entity_id
_entity_poly.type
_entity_poly.pdbx_seq_one_letter_code
_entity_poly.pdbx_strand_id
1 'polypeptide(L)' 'MGRIREHARYNVISMRISDEERETLQEIMQTTQKSMSDIMREAMELFKNKWSKPQVENKAA' A
#
# COMPACT_ATOMS: atom_id res chain seq x y z
N MET A 1 -17.35 24.97 6.57
CA MET A 1 -18.23 24.02 5.85
C MET A 1 -17.36 22.90 5.28
N GLY A 2 -17.42 21.70 5.87
CA GLY A 2 -16.58 20.57 5.47
C GLY A 2 -17.04 20.01 4.12
N ARG A 3 -16.14 19.93 3.14
CA ARG A 3 -16.40 19.31 1.84
C ARG A 3 -16.75 17.83 2.08
N ILE A 4 -17.99 17.45 1.83
CA ILE A 4 -18.42 16.04 1.80
C ILE A 4 -17.62 15.38 0.66
N ARG A 5 -16.68 14.50 1.02
CA ARG A 5 -15.95 13.69 0.05
C ARG A 5 -16.81 12.47 -0.26
N GLU A 6 -17.21 12.30 -1.53
CA GLU A 6 -18.05 11.18 -2.02
C GLU A 6 -17.47 9.79 -1.72
N HIS A 7 -16.16 9.70 -1.42
CA HIS A 7 -15.49 8.47 -1.01
C HIS A 7 -14.73 8.67 0.30
N ALA A 8 -15.41 9.12 1.35
CA ALA A 8 -14.83 9.18 2.68
C ALA A 8 -14.43 7.76 3.13
N ARG A 9 -13.13 7.57 3.37
CA ARG A 9 -12.55 6.31 3.83
C ARG A 9 -12.56 6.33 5.35
N TYR A 10 -13.47 5.57 5.96
CA TYR A 10 -13.67 5.53 7.41
C TYR A 10 -12.90 4.41 8.12
N ASN A 11 -12.48 3.38 7.37
CA ASN A 11 -11.76 2.24 7.92
C ASN A 11 -10.29 2.62 8.16
N VAL A 12 -9.82 2.40 9.39
CA VAL A 12 -8.44 2.64 9.80
C VAL A 12 -7.75 1.30 9.99
N ILE A 13 -6.53 1.18 9.46
CA ILE A 13 -5.67 0.01 9.67
C ILE A 13 -4.55 0.46 10.61
N SER A 14 -4.35 -0.29 11.70
CA SER A 14 -3.20 -0.15 12.59
C SER A 14 -2.26 -1.32 12.34
N MET A 15 -0.99 -1.03 12.09
CA MET A 15 0.05 -2.04 11.84
C MET A 15 1.23 -1.83 12.77
N ARG A 16 1.89 -2.94 13.14
CA ARG A 16 3.15 -2.92 13.88
C ARG A 16 4.27 -3.18 12.88
N ILE A 17 5.32 -2.38 13.01
CA ILE A 17 6.51 -2.43 12.14
C ILE A 17 7.75 -2.28 13.02
N SER A 18 8.89 -2.73 12.53
CA SER A 18 10.19 -2.45 13.14
C SER A 18 10.61 -0.99 12.91
N ASP A 19 11.66 -0.56 13.61
CA ASP A 19 12.23 0.77 13.41
C ASP A 19 12.83 0.91 11.99
N GLU A 20 13.49 -0.13 11.47
CA GLU A 20 14.05 -0.14 10.11
C GLU A 20 12.96 0.00 9.02
N GLU A 21 11.84 -0.71 9.18
CA GLU A 21 10.69 -0.60 8.27
C GLU A 21 10.08 0.80 8.31
N ARG A 22 10.04 1.40 9.50
CA ARG A 22 9.55 2.77 9.69
C ARG A 22 10.45 3.79 9.00
N GLU A 23 11.77 3.69 9.15
CA GLU A 23 12.73 4.58 8.48
C GLU A 23 12.60 4.49 6.96
N THR A 24 12.53 3.27 6.44
CA THR A 24 12.31 3.02 5.00
C THR A 24 11.03 3.71 4.51
N LEU A 25 9.93 3.59 5.25
CA LEU A 25 8.67 4.24 4.89
C LEU A 25 8.79 5.78 4.91
N GLN A 26 9.54 6.34 5.87
CA GLN A 26 9.77 7.78 5.93
C GLN A 26 10.59 8.29 4.74
N GLU A 27 11.63 7.58 4.32
CA GLU A 27 12.43 7.92 3.15
C GLU A 27 11.58 7.91 1.87
N ILE A 28 10.72 6.91 1.73
CA ILE A 28 9.79 6.82 0.59
C ILE A 28 8.82 7.99 0.59
N MET A 29 8.26 8.36 1.75
CA MET A 29 7.38 9.52 1.87
C MET A 29 8.08 10.81 1.43
N GLN A 30 9.34 11.03 1.86
CA GLN A 30 10.11 12.21 1.50
C GLN A 30 10.42 12.25 0.00
N THR A 31 10.82 11.11 -0.57
CA THR A 31 11.21 10.99 -1.98
C THR A 31 10.02 11.16 -2.92
N THR A 32 8.88 10.56 -2.58
CA THR A 32 7.69 10.56 -3.43
C THR A 32 6.74 11.73 -3.15
N GLN A 33 6.93 12.43 -2.03
CA GLN A 33 6.02 13.45 -1.49
C GLN A 33 4.59 12.92 -1.27
N LYS A 34 4.44 11.60 -1.06
CA LYS A 34 3.16 10.94 -0.84
C LYS A 34 2.90 10.72 0.65
N SER A 35 1.62 10.72 1.03
CA SER A 35 1.24 10.34 2.39
C SER A 35 1.43 8.84 2.61
N MET A 36 1.61 8.43 3.87
CA MET A 36 1.64 7.01 4.26
C MET A 36 0.43 6.24 3.71
N SER A 37 -0.76 6.86 3.74
CA SER A 37 -1.98 6.23 3.22
C SER A 37 -1.95 6.06 1.71
N ASP A 38 -1.33 6.96 0.94
CA ASP A 38 -1.17 6.80 -0.51
C ASP A 38 -0.21 5.67 -0.83
N ILE A 39 0.94 5.64 -0.15
CA ILE A 39 1.96 4.59 -0.31
C ILE A 39 1.36 3.21 0.00
N MET A 40 0.64 3.06 1.11
CA MET A 40 0.03 1.79 1.48
C MET A 40 -1.08 1.34 0.51
N ARG A 41 -1.80 2.28 -0.10
CA ARG A 41 -2.77 1.96 -1.16
C ARG A 41 -2.07 1.40 -2.39
N GLU A 42 -1.00 2.06 -2.84
CA GLU A 42 -0.21 1.58 -3.98
C GLU A 42 0.42 0.23 -3.70
N ALA A 43 0.98 0.03 -2.49
CA ALA A 43 1.52 -1.25 -2.07
C ALA A 43 0.45 -2.36 -2.11
N MET A 44 -0.77 -2.06 -1.70
CA MET A 44 -1.90 -3.00 -1.75
C MET A 44 -2.31 -3.36 -3.17
N GLU A 45 -2.34 -2.39 -4.09
CA GLU A 45 -2.62 -2.65 -5.51
C GLU A 45 -1.51 -3.48 -6.18
N LEU A 46 -0.24 -3.15 -5.89
CA LEU A 46 0.91 -3.92 -6.36
C LEU A 46 0.87 -5.36 -5.84
N PHE A 47 0.56 -5.53 -4.55
CA PHE A 47 0.41 -6.85 -3.94
C PHE A 47 -0.76 -7.61 -4.57
N LYS A 48 -1.93 -6.98 -4.71
CA LYS A 48 -3.09 -7.58 -5.40
C LYS A 48 -2.72 -8.05 -6.80
N ASN A 49 -2.03 -7.24 -7.59
CA ASN A 49 -1.63 -7.58 -8.96
C ASN A 49 -0.61 -8.72 -9.01
N LYS A 50 0.29 -8.80 -8.03
CA LYS A 50 1.25 -9.90 -7.89
C LYS A 50 0.57 -11.24 -7.60
N TRP A 51 -0.50 -11.24 -6.81
CA TRP A 51 -1.16 -12.47 -6.33
C TRP A 51 -2.49 -12.81 -7.05
N SER A 52 -3.08 -11.87 -7.79
CA SER A 52 -4.29 -12.13 -8.60
C SER A 52 -3.98 -12.77 -9.94
N LYS A 53 -2.70 -12.83 -10.35
CA LYS A 53 -2.28 -13.69 -11.46
C LYS A 53 -2.13 -15.10 -10.90
N PRO A 54 -2.99 -16.08 -11.26
CA PRO A 54 -2.68 -17.47 -10.98
C PRO A 54 -1.30 -17.74 -11.59
N GLN A 55 -0.37 -18.23 -10.77
CA GLN A 55 0.86 -18.78 -11.30
C GLN A 55 0.45 -19.95 -12.18
N VAL A 56 0.35 -19.71 -13.50
CA VAL A 56 0.38 -20.79 -14.48
C VAL A 56 1.83 -21.27 -14.48
N GLU A 57 2.16 -22.05 -13.45
CA GLU A 57 3.36 -22.86 -13.40
C GLU A 57 3.16 -23.95 -14.46
N ASN A 58 3.43 -23.62 -15.72
CA ASN A 58 3.65 -24.62 -16.76
C ASN A 58 4.95 -25.36 -16.41
N LYS A 59 4.87 -26.32 -15.49
CA LYS A 59 5.80 -27.43 -15.45
C LYS A 59 5.43 -28.36 -16.60
N ALA A 60 6.00 -28.07 -17.77
CA ALA A 60 6.23 -29.07 -18.78
C ALA A 60 7.41 -29.93 -18.32
N ALA A 61 7.16 -31.19 -17.99
CA ALA A 61 8.10 -32.29 -17.99
C ALA A 61 7.34 -33.57 -18.30
#